data_AF-A0A3G1KXY6-F1
#
_entry.id   AF-A0A3G1KXY6-F1
#
_cell.length_a   1.000
_cell.length_b   1.000
_cell.length_c   1.000
_cell.angle_alpha   90.00
_cell.angle_beta   90.00
_cell.angle_gamma   90.00
#
_symmetry.space_group_name_H-M   'P 1'
#
loop_
_entity.id
_entity.type
_entity.pdbx_description
1 polymer ?
#
loop_
_entity_poly.entity_id
_entity_poly.type
_entity_poly.pdbx_seq_one_letter_code
_entity_poly.pdbx_strand_id
1 'polypeptide(L)'
;MGDLMILIFLHMIQSAIMIVTGLELFNINYKLKNILIPVMIFGLAIWVVRKVYVYYHIPFGSHTLVLIVLFCIILRLFVIVKNHYVISIALLDFSLIMLGSCLVGYIFNIFHVDSSVVMKSPSLLVVFGQAENIFLIILLVALKIFKINIFTIIEKIEVK
;
A
#
# COMPACT_ATOMS: atom_id res chain seq x y z
N MET A 1 -19.21 -12.24 6.63
CA MET A 1 -18.27 -12.78 5.63
C MET A 1 -17.57 -11.69 4.82
N GLY A 2 -18.27 -10.65 4.34
CA GLY A 2 -17.66 -9.56 3.56
C GLY A 2 -16.47 -8.86 4.22
N ASP A 3 -16.53 -8.57 5.53
CA ASP A 3 -15.44 -7.90 6.25
C ASP A 3 -14.13 -8.71 6.29
N LEU A 4 -14.24 -10.03 6.45
CA LEU A 4 -13.09 -10.93 6.46
C LEU A 4 -12.49 -11.07 5.06
N MET A 5 -13.33 -11.04 4.03
CA MET A 5 -12.88 -10.99 2.64
C MET A 5 -12.11 -9.71 2.35
N ILE A 6 -12.59 -8.56 2.81
CA ILE A 6 -11.89 -7.27 2.66
C ILE A 6 -10.55 -7.29 3.41
N LEU A 7 -10.53 -7.80 4.64
CA LEU A 7 -9.28 -7.92 5.39
C LEU A 7 -8.24 -8.75 4.64
N ILE A 8 -8.60 -9.97 4.23
CA ILE A 8 -7.64 -10.92 3.63
C ILE A 8 -7.30 -10.54 2.19
N PHE A 9 -8.31 -10.32 1.34
CA PHE A 9 -8.12 -10.14 -0.09
C PHE A 9 -7.88 -8.70 -0.51
N LEU A 10 -8.00 -7.72 0.38
CA LEU A 10 -7.62 -6.35 0.09
C LEU A 10 -6.47 -5.90 1.00
N HIS A 11 -6.70 -5.79 2.31
CA HIS A 11 -5.74 -5.13 3.19
C HIS A 11 -4.44 -5.92 3.41
N MET A 12 -4.51 -7.25 3.54
CA MET A 12 -3.29 -8.07 3.66
C MET A 12 -2.47 -8.07 2.37
N ILE A 13 -3.12 -8.20 1.21
CA ILE A 13 -2.45 -8.16 -0.09
C ILE A 13 -1.80 -6.80 -0.33
N GLN A 14 -2.54 -5.72 -0.08
CA GLN A 14 -2.01 -4.35 -0.16
C GLN A 14 -0.79 -4.17 0.75
N SER A 15 -0.87 -4.63 2.00
CA SER A 15 0.23 -4.53 2.95
C SER A 15 1.46 -5.33 2.51
N ALA A 16 1.26 -6.52 1.94
CA ALA A 16 2.33 -7.32 1.37
C ALA A 16 3.02 -6.62 0.21
N ILE A 17 2.24 -6.08 -0.73
CA ILE A 17 2.78 -5.39 -1.89
C ILE A 17 3.55 -4.15 -1.46
N MET A 18 3.02 -3.33 -0.56
CA MET A 18 3.72 -2.14 -0.04
C MET A 18 5.08 -2.52 0.58
N ILE A 19 5.08 -3.42 1.56
CA ILE A 19 6.30 -3.80 2.28
C ILE A 19 7.34 -4.38 1.32
N VAL A 20 6.93 -5.30 0.42
CA VAL A 20 7.85 -5.92 -0.52
C VAL A 20 8.39 -4.91 -1.53
N THR A 21 7.53 -4.06 -2.11
CA THR A 21 7.92 -3.05 -3.10
C THR A 21 8.92 -2.05 -2.52
N GLY A 22 8.62 -1.53 -1.32
CA GLY A 22 9.51 -0.62 -0.62
C GLY A 22 10.88 -1.24 -0.33
N LEU A 23 10.93 -2.47 0.18
CA LEU A 23 12.20 -3.12 0.50
C LEU A 23 13.03 -3.44 -0.76
N GLU A 24 12.38 -3.90 -1.83
CA GLU A 24 13.04 -4.16 -3.11
C GLU A 24 13.61 -2.88 -3.74
N LEU A 25 12.86 -1.77 -3.69
CA LEU A 25 13.30 -0.50 -4.25
C LEU A 25 14.61 -0.03 -3.60
N PHE A 26 14.74 -0.18 -2.29
CA PHE A 26 15.94 0.18 -1.54
C PHE A 26 16.96 -0.96 -1.40
N ASN A 27 16.78 -2.06 -2.15
CA ASN A 27 17.66 -3.24 -2.12
C ASN A 27 17.94 -3.76 -0.69
N ILE A 28 16.93 -3.71 0.17
CA ILE A 28 17.04 -4.18 1.56
C ILE A 28 16.80 -5.68 1.57
N ASN A 29 17.80 -6.44 2.00
CA ASN A 29 17.67 -7.89 2.11
C ASN A 29 16.68 -8.27 3.20
N TYR A 30 15.68 -9.08 2.84
CA TYR A 30 14.69 -9.61 3.78
C TYR A 30 14.46 -11.10 3.56
N LYS A 31 13.98 -11.78 4.60
CA LYS A 31 13.47 -13.15 4.52
C LYS A 31 11.95 -13.08 4.46
N LEU A 32 11.31 -13.84 3.57
CA LEU A 32 9.84 -13.88 3.44
C LEU A 32 9.13 -14.13 4.79
N LYS A 33 9.71 -14.99 5.64
CA LYS A 33 9.19 -15.28 6.99
C LYS A 33 9.13 -14.03 7.89
N ASN A 34 10.09 -13.12 7.74
CA ASN A 34 10.16 -11.90 8.54
C ASN A 34 9.21 -10.81 8.02
N ILE A 35 8.73 -10.92 6.79
CA ILE A 35 7.72 -10.01 6.21
C ILE A 35 6.30 -10.41 6.62
N LEU A 36 6.04 -11.70 6.85
CA LEU A 36 4.69 -12.18 7.11
C LEU A 36 4.06 -11.48 8.33
N ILE A 37 4.83 -11.30 9.40
CA ILE A 37 4.37 -10.64 10.63
C ILE A 37 3.99 -9.17 10.40
N PRO A 38 4.87 -8.29 9.86
CA PRO A 38 4.50 -6.90 9.60
C PRO A 38 3.37 -6.77 8.58
N VAL A 39 3.25 -7.68 7.60
CA VAL A 39 2.09 -7.72 6.69
C VAL A 39 0.79 -7.97 7.44
N MET A 40 0.76 -8.99 8.32
CA MET A 40 -0.43 -9.30 9.10
C MET A 40 -0.82 -8.16 10.04
N ILE A 41 0.16 -7.60 10.76
CA ILE A 41 -0.08 -6.51 11.70
C ILE A 41 -0.57 -5.26 10.96
N PHE A 42 0.06 -4.90 9.84
CA PHE A 42 -0.33 -3.71 9.10
C PHE A 42 -1.67 -3.88 8.39
N GLY A 43 -1.93 -5.04 7.78
CA GLY A 43 -3.23 -5.32 7.17
C GLY A 43 -4.38 -5.26 8.17
N LEU A 44 -4.15 -5.77 9.39
CA LEU A 44 -5.09 -5.63 10.49
C LEU A 44 -5.23 -4.17 10.95
N ALA A 45 -4.13 -3.43 11.04
CA ALA A 45 -4.15 -2.01 11.39
C ALA A 45 -4.98 -1.19 10.38
N ILE A 46 -4.82 -1.42 9.07
CA ILE A 46 -5.62 -0.77 8.02
C ILE A 46 -7.11 -1.03 8.25
N TRP A 47 -7.48 -2.29 8.49
CA TRP A 47 -8.87 -2.67 8.72
C TRP A 47 -9.47 -2.00 9.97
N VAL A 48 -8.75 -2.06 11.11
CA VAL A 48 -9.19 -1.45 12.37
C VAL A 48 -9.34 0.07 12.22
N VAL A 49 -8.32 0.75 11.69
CA VAL A 49 -8.35 2.21 11.53
C VAL A 49 -9.52 2.62 10.63
N ARG A 50 -9.73 1.95 9.50
CA ARG A 50 -10.86 2.26 8.60
C ARG A 50 -12.22 2.02 9.27
N LYS A 51 -12.39 0.93 10.03
CA LYS A 51 -13.63 0.65 10.77
C LYS A 51 -13.91 1.70 11.86
N VAL A 52 -12.87 2.08 12.61
CA VAL A 52 -12.96 3.14 13.62
C VAL A 52 -13.38 4.46 12.98
N TYR A 53 -12.78 4.84 11.85
CA TYR A 53 -13.12 6.09 11.15
C TYR A 53 -14.56 6.11 10.65
N VAL A 54 -15.03 5.00 10.10
CA VAL A 54 -16.44 4.84 9.68
C VAL A 54 -17.36 4.97 10.89
N TYR A 55 -17.03 4.34 12.01
CA TYR A 55 -17.82 4.39 13.24
C TYR A 55 -17.93 5.80 13.83
N TYR A 56 -16.85 6.57 13.82
CA TYR A 56 -16.81 7.94 14.31
C TYR A 56 -17.15 9.01 13.26
N HIS A 57 -17.60 8.61 12.05
CA HIS A 57 -17.90 9.50 10.94
C HIS A 57 -16.78 10.49 10.59
N ILE A 58 -15.52 10.07 10.77
CA ILE A 58 -14.35 10.89 10.42
C ILE A 58 -14.22 10.88 8.88
N PRO A 59 -14.01 12.05 8.24
CA PRO A 59 -13.92 12.13 6.79
C PRO A 59 -12.84 11.20 6.22
N PHE A 60 -13.16 10.55 5.10
CA PHE A 60 -12.22 9.70 4.38
C PHE A 60 -11.02 10.53 3.90
N GLY A 61 -9.80 10.05 4.16
CA GLY A 61 -8.54 10.69 3.78
C GLY A 61 -7.62 10.98 4.96
N SER A 62 -8.15 11.38 6.13
CA SER A 62 -7.32 11.65 7.32
C SER A 62 -6.73 10.38 7.93
N HIS A 63 -7.37 9.22 7.73
CA HIS A 63 -6.82 7.93 8.13
C HIS A 63 -5.48 7.62 7.45
N THR A 64 -5.21 8.18 6.27
CA THR A 64 -3.96 7.97 5.53
C THR A 64 -2.75 8.41 6.35
N LEU A 65 -2.82 9.56 7.03
CA LEU A 65 -1.73 10.04 7.89
C LEU A 65 -1.46 9.09 9.05
N VAL A 66 -2.53 8.61 9.70
CA VAL A 66 -2.43 7.62 10.79
C VAL A 66 -1.79 6.33 10.27
N LEU A 67 -2.22 5.86 9.11
CA LEU A 67 -1.68 4.64 8.50
C LEU A 67 -0.22 4.81 8.08
N ILE A 68 0.21 5.99 7.59
CA ILE A 68 1.63 6.27 7.30
C ILE A 68 2.46 6.15 8.57
N VAL A 69 2.02 6.77 9.67
CA VAL A 69 2.74 6.70 10.95
C VAL A 69 2.83 5.26 11.46
N LEU A 70 1.71 4.53 11.43
CA LEU A 70 1.67 3.12 11.84
C LEU A 70 2.57 2.26 10.95
N PHE A 71 2.57 2.49 9.65
CA PHE A 71 3.43 1.79 8.70
C PHE A 71 4.91 1.99 9.01
N CYS A 72 5.32 3.24 9.25
CA CYS A 72 6.68 3.57 9.66
C CYS A 72 7.08 2.85 10.95
N ILE A 73 6.21 2.85 11.96
CA ILE A 73 6.46 2.17 13.24
C ILE A 73 6.63 0.66 13.03
N ILE A 74 5.73 0.04 12.27
CA ILE A 74 5.76 -1.39 11.98
C ILE A 74 7.04 -1.77 11.22
N LEU A 75 7.37 -1.06 10.13
CA LEU A 75 8.59 -1.31 9.37
C LEU A 75 9.85 -1.15 10.24
N ARG A 76 9.88 -0.12 11.10
CA ARG A 76 11.00 0.13 12.00
C ARG A 76 11.18 -1.02 13.00
N LEU A 77 10.10 -1.52 13.58
CA LEU A 77 10.14 -2.57 14.60
C LEU A 77 10.52 -3.94 14.01
N PHE A 78 10.00 -4.29 12.83
CA PHE A 78 10.11 -5.66 12.31
C PHE A 78 11.21 -5.86 11.26
N VAL A 79 11.61 -4.81 10.53
CA VAL A 79 12.54 -4.95 9.38
C VAL A 79 13.94 -4.37 9.67
N ILE A 80 14.15 -3.74 10.82
CA ILE A 80 15.45 -3.19 11.28
C ILE A 80 16.10 -2.30 10.21
N VAL A 81 15.35 -1.35 9.69
CA VAL A 81 15.81 -0.42 8.65
C VAL A 81 16.14 0.96 9.25
N LYS A 82 17.14 1.67 8.70
CA LYS A 82 17.46 3.06 9.09
C LYS A 82 16.24 3.98 8.86
N ASN A 83 16.10 5.01 9.70
CA ASN A 83 14.89 5.85 9.75
C ASN A 83 14.59 6.55 8.41
N HIS A 84 15.60 7.05 7.71
CA HIS A 84 15.40 7.73 6.42
C HIS A 84 14.79 6.80 5.36
N TYR A 85 15.20 5.53 5.31
CA TYR A 85 14.62 4.56 4.39
C TYR A 85 13.18 4.22 4.76
N VAL A 86 12.87 4.05 6.06
CA VAL A 86 11.50 3.78 6.51
C VAL A 86 10.54 4.89 6.05
N ILE A 87 10.93 6.15 6.26
CA ILE A 87 10.13 7.30 5.85
C ILE A 87 10.01 7.36 4.31
N SER A 88 11.11 7.12 3.59
CA SER A 88 11.11 7.16 2.12
C SER A 88 10.23 6.07 1.51
N ILE A 89 10.29 4.85 2.05
CA ILE A 89 9.43 3.72 1.67
C ILE A 89 7.96 4.09 1.90
N ALA A 90 7.63 4.57 3.11
CA ALA A 90 6.27 4.95 3.44
C ALA A 90 5.72 6.03 2.50
N LEU A 91 6.47 7.12 2.29
CA LEU A 91 6.02 8.19 1.41
C LEU A 91 5.83 7.72 -0.02
N LEU A 92 6.73 6.88 -0.53
CA LEU A 92 6.63 6.34 -1.89
C LEU A 92 5.41 5.40 -2.03
N ASP A 93 5.26 4.44 -1.13
CA ASP A 93 4.17 3.46 -1.21
C ASP A 93 2.79 4.14 -1.14
N PHE A 94 2.62 5.06 -0.19
CA PHE A 94 1.37 5.80 -0.05
C PHE A 94 1.11 6.74 -1.22
N SER A 95 2.15 7.34 -1.81
CA SER A 95 2.00 8.16 -3.02
C SER A 95 1.50 7.33 -4.20
N LEU A 96 2.04 6.12 -4.39
CA LEU A 96 1.61 5.20 -5.45
C LEU A 96 0.17 4.73 -5.25
N ILE A 97 -0.23 4.45 -4.01
CA ILE A 97 -1.61 4.11 -3.68
C ILE A 97 -2.53 5.30 -3.96
N MET A 98 -2.17 6.52 -3.55
CA MET A 98 -2.98 7.71 -3.82
C MET A 98 -3.15 7.97 -5.32
N LEU A 99 -2.11 7.74 -6.11
CA LEU A 99 -2.20 7.78 -7.58
C LEU A 99 -3.17 6.71 -8.11
N GLY A 100 -3.12 5.50 -7.56
CA GLY A 100 -4.07 4.43 -7.88
C GLY A 100 -5.51 4.79 -7.53
N SER A 101 -5.75 5.35 -6.34
CA SER A 101 -7.08 5.84 -5.93
C SER A 101 -7.59 6.96 -6.84
N CYS A 102 -6.70 7.87 -7.29
CA CYS A 102 -7.06 8.90 -8.25
C CYS A 102 -7.50 8.29 -9.60
N LEU A 103 -6.79 7.27 -10.07
CA LEU A 103 -7.14 6.53 -11.29
C LEU A 103 -8.48 5.81 -11.14
N VAL A 104 -8.75 5.17 -10.00
CA VAL A 104 -10.05 4.54 -9.72
C VAL A 104 -11.17 5.58 -9.69
N GLY A 105 -10.94 6.73 -9.05
CA GLY A 105 -11.88 7.85 -9.05
C GLY A 105 -12.19 8.37 -10.46
N TYR A 106 -11.18 8.43 -11.32
CA TYR A 106 -11.36 8.79 -12.73
C TYR A 106 -12.19 7.76 -13.49
N ILE A 107 -11.96 6.46 -13.26
CA ILE A 107 -12.77 5.36 -13.83
C ILE A 107 -14.23 5.49 -13.38
N PHE A 108 -14.49 5.72 -12.09
CA PHE A 108 -15.87 5.91 -11.59
C PHE A 108 -16.58 7.06 -12.30
N ASN A 109 -15.88 8.17 -12.56
CA ASN A 109 -16.45 9.31 -13.25
C ASN A 109 -16.79 8.97 -14.72
N ILE A 110 -15.91 8.27 -15.44
CA ILE A 110 -16.14 7.86 -16.84
C ILE A 110 -17.34 6.91 -16.96
N PHE A 111 -17.41 5.91 -16.10
CA PHE A 111 -18.44 4.87 -16.17
C PHE A 111 -19.71 5.22 -15.38
N HIS A 112 -19.79 6.44 -14.83
CA HIS A 112 -20.89 6.91 -13.98
C HIS A 112 -21.22 5.93 -12.84
N VAL A 113 -20.19 5.32 -12.24
CA VAL A 113 -20.35 4.38 -11.13
C VAL A 113 -20.43 5.19 -9.84
N ASP A 114 -21.56 5.08 -9.15
CA ASP A 114 -21.71 5.65 -7.81
C ASP A 114 -20.81 4.90 -6.80
N SER A 115 -19.94 5.64 -6.12
CA SER A 115 -19.05 5.12 -5.08
C SER A 115 -19.82 4.44 -3.95
N SER A 116 -21.06 4.85 -3.69
CA SER A 116 -21.94 4.22 -2.71
C SER A 116 -22.26 2.76 -3.04
N VAL A 117 -22.31 2.40 -4.33
CA VAL A 117 -22.58 1.02 -4.79
C VAL A 117 -21.37 0.13 -4.52
N VAL A 118 -20.16 0.65 -4.77
CA VAL A 118 -18.91 -0.08 -4.50
C VAL A 118 -18.74 -0.32 -3.01
N MET A 119 -19.07 0.66 -2.16
CA MET A 119 -18.97 0.51 -0.71
C MET A 119 -19.97 -0.50 -0.12
N LYS A 120 -21.12 -0.70 -0.78
CA LYS A 120 -22.15 -1.68 -0.34
C LYS A 120 -21.83 -3.11 -0.75
N SER A 121 -20.99 -3.31 -1.76
CA SER A 121 -20.62 -4.64 -2.27
C SER A 121 -19.18 -4.99 -1.90
N PRO A 122 -18.94 -5.91 -0.94
CA PRO A 122 -17.60 -6.30 -0.54
C PRO A 122 -16.73 -6.78 -1.72
N SER A 123 -17.33 -7.45 -2.70
CA SER A 123 -16.60 -7.97 -3.87
C SER A 123 -16.12 -6.85 -4.77
N LEU A 124 -16.97 -5.85 -5.03
CA LEU A 124 -16.58 -4.67 -5.81
C LEU A 124 -15.51 -3.87 -5.08
N LEU A 125 -15.63 -3.73 -3.75
CA LEU A 125 -14.62 -3.04 -2.95
C LEU A 125 -13.25 -3.72 -3.05
N VAL A 126 -13.20 -5.06 -3.05
CA VAL A 126 -11.95 -5.80 -3.26
C VAL A 126 -11.39 -5.54 -4.66
N VAL A 127 -12.22 -5.64 -5.71
CA VAL A 127 -11.77 -5.43 -7.10
C VAL A 127 -11.21 -4.03 -7.30
N PHE A 128 -11.97 -2.99 -6.91
CA PHE A 128 -11.51 -1.62 -7.05
C PHE A 128 -10.36 -1.29 -6.11
N GLY A 129 -10.33 -1.85 -4.91
CA GLY A 129 -9.19 -1.71 -4.01
C GLY A 129 -7.91 -2.37 -4.56
N GLN A 130 -8.01 -3.45 -5.33
CA GLN A 130 -6.86 -3.99 -6.04
C GLN A 130 -6.43 -3.13 -7.22
N ALA A 131 -7.37 -2.44 -7.88
CA ALA A 131 -7.03 -1.45 -8.89
C ALA A 131 -6.24 -0.27 -8.31
N GLU A 132 -6.48 0.12 -7.06
CA GLU A 132 -5.65 1.14 -6.36
C GLU A 132 -4.19 0.69 -6.20
N ASN A 133 -3.92 -0.61 -6.12
CA ASN A 133 -2.57 -1.16 -5.99
C ASN A 133 -1.81 -1.25 -7.32
N ILE A 134 -2.41 -0.85 -8.44
CA ILE A 134 -1.85 -1.10 -9.78
C ILE A 134 -0.45 -0.51 -9.96
N PHE A 135 -0.22 0.73 -9.49
CA PHE A 135 1.09 1.38 -9.63
C PHE A 135 2.16 0.73 -8.77
N LEU A 136 1.81 0.26 -7.58
CA LEU A 136 2.71 -0.54 -6.74
C LEU A 136 3.08 -1.86 -7.43
N ILE A 137 2.09 -2.55 -8.01
CA ILE A 137 2.31 -3.81 -8.72
C ILE A 137 3.22 -3.59 -9.93
N ILE A 138 2.97 -2.55 -10.74
CA ILE A 138 3.80 -2.19 -11.89
C ILE A 138 5.24 -1.91 -11.44
N LEU A 139 5.43 -1.13 -10.38
CA LEU A 139 6.75 -0.83 -9.85
C LEU A 139 7.47 -2.11 -9.38
N LEU A 140 6.80 -2.95 -8.59
CA LEU A 140 7.38 -4.20 -8.10
C LEU A 140 7.82 -5.12 -9.25
N VAL A 141 6.98 -5.26 -10.28
CA VAL A 141 7.29 -6.04 -11.48
C VAL A 141 8.48 -5.45 -12.22
N ALA A 142 8.54 -4.13 -12.39
CA ALA A 142 9.68 -3.47 -13.02
C ALA A 142 10.99 -3.69 -12.23
N LEU A 143 10.96 -3.53 -10.90
CA LEU A 143 12.11 -3.77 -10.03
C LEU A 143 12.62 -5.21 -10.18
N LYS A 144 11.73 -6.20 -10.21
CA LYS A 144 12.07 -7.62 -10.36
C LYS A 144 12.58 -7.99 -11.75
N ILE A 145 11.93 -7.54 -12.81
CA ILE A 145 12.29 -7.88 -14.20
C ILE A 145 13.62 -7.23 -14.57
N PHE A 146 13.78 -5.93 -14.29
CA PHE A 146 14.97 -5.20 -14.69
C PHE A 146 16.11 -5.29 -13.66
N LYS A 147 15.86 -5.89 -12.48
CA LYS A 147 16.80 -5.95 -11.35
C LYS A 147 17.35 -4.57 -10.97
N ILE A 148 16.48 -3.57 -11.03
CA ILE A 148 16.80 -2.17 -10.74
C ILE A 148 16.49 -1.90 -9.27
N ASN A 149 17.32 -1.08 -8.63
CA ASN A 149 17.05 -0.49 -7.32
C ASN A 149 17.36 1.02 -7.36
N ILE A 150 17.01 1.74 -6.30
CA ILE A 150 17.16 3.21 -6.27
C ILE A 150 18.62 3.67 -6.45
N PHE A 151 19.59 2.91 -5.95
CA PHE A 151 21.01 3.23 -6.09
C PHE A 151 21.46 3.13 -7.55
N THR A 152 21.06 2.06 -8.26
CA THR A 152 21.35 1.90 -9.69
C THR A 152 20.66 2.94 -10.57
N ILE A 153 19.53 3.50 -10.13
CA ILE A 153 18.85 4.60 -10.83
C ILE A 153 19.64 5.89 -10.66
N ILE A 154 20.03 6.21 -9.41
CA ILE A 154 20.78 7.43 -9.10
C ILE A 154 22.12 7.44 -9.82
N GLU A 155 22.88 6.34 -9.78
CA GLU A 155 24.16 6.22 -10.49
C GLU A 155 24.02 6.49 -11.99
N LYS A 156 22.94 6.03 -12.64
CA LYS A 156 22.70 6.28 -14.07
C LYS A 156 22.32 7.73 -14.38
N ILE A 157 21.76 8.45 -13.43
CA ILE A 157 21.38 9.86 -13.58
C ILE A 157 22.60 10.75 -13.40
N GLU A 158 23.46 10.47 -12.41
CA GLU A 158 24.67 11.27 -12.13
C GLU A 158 25.76 11.13 -13.20
N VAL A 159 25.75 10.05 -13.98
CA VAL A 159 26.70 9.81 -15.08
C VAL A 159 26.27 10.48 -16.40
N LYS A 160 25.08 11.10 -16.46
CA LYS A 160 24.58 11.87 -17.62
C LYS A 160 24.65 13.36 -17.36
#